data_AF-A0A7W7DVN1-F1
#
_entry.id   AF-A0A7W7DVN1-F1
#
_cell.length_a   1.000
_cell.length_b   1.000
_cell.length_c   1.000
_cell.angle_alpha   90.00
_cell.angle_beta   90.00
_cell.angle_gamma   90.00
#
_symmetry.space_group_name_H-M   'P 1'
#
loop_
_entity.id
_entity.type
_entity.pdbx_description
1 polymer ?
#
loop_
_entity_poly.entity_id
_entity_poly.type
_entity_poly.pdbx_seq_one_letter_code
_entity_poly.pdbx_strand_id
1 'polypeptide(L)'
;MTERPRLVEIRDNLLTRILEAEREGWLGEIEGLQSSLTHAEEKLAQLDAQISRKQESVDLGIPTFREIVARTTAAATPPGPA
;
A
#
# COMPACT_ATOMS: atom_id res chain seq x y z
N MET A 1 -10.81 1.84 2.22
CA MET A 1 -10.34 3.17 1.80
C MET A 1 -9.05 2.99 1.03
N THR A 2 -8.99 3.45 -0.20
CA THR A 2 -7.84 3.24 -1.10
C THR A 2 -6.76 4.29 -0.78
N GLU A 3 -5.55 3.88 -0.41
CA GLU A 3 -4.47 4.79 0.02
C GLU A 3 -3.88 5.61 -1.15
N ARG A 4 -3.87 5.04 -2.35
CA ARG A 4 -3.24 5.62 -3.55
C ARG A 4 -3.84 6.97 -4.00
N PRO A 5 -5.17 7.15 -4.14
CA PRO A 5 -5.74 8.44 -4.55
C PRO A 5 -5.34 9.60 -3.62
N ARG A 6 -5.35 9.35 -2.31
CA ARG A 6 -4.95 10.35 -1.31
C ARG A 6 -3.48 10.75 -1.43
N LEU A 7 -2.59 9.80 -1.70
CA LEU A 7 -1.17 10.09 -1.92
C LEU A 7 -0.94 10.92 -3.19
N VAL A 8 -1.73 10.71 -4.24
CA VAL A 8 -1.70 11.54 -5.45
C VAL A 8 -2.09 12.98 -5.11
N GLU A 9 -3.17 13.19 -4.35
CA GLU A 9 -3.58 14.53 -3.91
C GLU A 9 -2.49 15.22 -3.08
N ILE A 10 -1.82 14.49 -2.18
CA ILE A 10 -0.70 15.02 -1.38
C ILE A 10 0.46 15.43 -2.28
N ARG A 11 0.84 14.60 -3.26
CA ARG A 11 1.92 14.89 -4.21
C ARG A 11 1.63 16.17 -5.01
N ASP A 12 0.42 16.29 -5.55
CA ASP A 12 0.01 17.48 -6.32
C ASP A 12 -0.02 18.75 -5.45
N ASN A 13 -0.41 18.64 -4.17
CA ASN A 13 -0.31 19.75 -3.23
C ASN A 13 1.14 20.14 -2.93
N LEU A 14 2.04 19.16 -2.76
CA LEU A 14 3.47 19.41 -2.54
C LEU A 14 4.11 20.13 -3.72
N LEU A 15 3.81 19.70 -4.96
CA LEU A 15 4.27 20.39 -6.17
C LEU A 15 3.81 21.85 -6.20
N THR A 16 2.55 22.11 -5.84
CA THR A 16 2.01 23.47 -5.77
C THR A 16 2.79 24.31 -4.75
N ARG A 17 3.02 23.78 -3.55
CA ARG A 17 3.75 24.47 -2.49
C ARG A 17 5.22 24.72 -2.81
N ILE A 18 5.86 23.81 -3.56
CA ILE A 18 7.24 24.01 -4.03
C ILE A 18 7.29 25.20 -4.98
N LEU A 19 6.39 25.28 -5.96
CA LEU A 19 6.33 26.41 -6.89
C LEU A 19 6.07 27.74 -6.17
N GLU A 20 5.21 27.74 -5.15
CA GLU A 20 4.98 28.91 -4.31
C GLU A 20 6.23 29.30 -3.54
N ALA A 21 6.90 28.35 -2.87
CA ALA A 21 8.11 28.61 -2.11
C ALA A 21 9.27 29.09 -3.00
N GLU A 22 9.40 28.57 -4.21
CA GLU A 22 10.35 29.06 -5.23
C GLU A 22 10.07 30.50 -5.62
N ARG A 23 8.79 30.86 -5.86
CA ARG A 23 8.38 32.22 -6.22
C ARG A 23 8.64 33.22 -5.08
N GLU A 24 8.35 32.83 -3.85
CA GLU A 24 8.50 33.70 -2.66
C GLU A 24 9.94 33.68 -2.10
N GLY A 25 10.83 32.84 -2.64
CA GLY A 25 12.23 32.73 -2.20
C GLY A 25 12.39 32.07 -0.83
N TRP A 26 11.44 31.23 -0.40
CA TRP A 26 11.47 30.51 0.86
C TRP A 26 12.36 29.26 0.79
N LEU A 27 13.66 29.47 0.59
CA LEU A 27 14.65 28.41 0.36
C LEU A 27 14.64 27.32 1.45
N GLY A 28 14.43 27.70 2.72
CA GLY A 28 14.39 26.75 3.84
C GLY A 28 13.17 25.81 3.83
N GLU A 29 12.05 26.22 3.22
CA GLU A 29 10.88 25.34 3.07
C GLU A 29 11.00 24.42 1.86
N ILE A 30 11.66 24.87 0.78
CA ILE A 30 11.80 24.11 -0.47
C ILE A 30 12.45 22.74 -0.22
N GLU A 31 13.54 22.69 0.54
CA GLU A 31 14.24 21.41 0.80
C GLU A 31 13.34 20.40 1.53
N GLY A 32 12.60 20.86 2.54
CA GLY A 32 11.66 20.01 3.28
C GLY A 32 10.48 19.54 2.42
N LEU A 33 9.98 20.42 1.54
CA LEU A 33 8.91 20.09 0.60
C LEU A 33 9.36 19.11 -0.48
N GLN A 34 10.56 19.27 -1.03
CA GLN A 34 11.16 18.34 -2.00
C GLN A 34 11.42 16.96 -1.39
N SER A 35 11.95 16.90 -0.16
CA SER A 35 12.13 15.64 0.56
C SER A 35 10.79 14.92 0.78
N SER A 36 9.75 15.67 1.17
CA SER A 36 8.40 15.14 1.35
C SER A 36 7.79 14.65 0.02
N LEU A 37 8.06 15.34 -1.09
CA LEU A 37 7.62 14.96 -2.42
C LEU A 37 8.23 13.63 -2.85
N THR A 38 9.56 13.50 -2.73
CA THR A 38 10.29 12.24 -3.01
C THR A 38 9.67 11.08 -2.24
N HIS A 39 9.39 11.26 -0.95
CA HIS A 39 8.82 10.21 -0.12
C HIS A 39 7.38 9.83 -0.53
N ALA A 40 6.58 10.80 -0.96
CA ALA A 40 5.25 10.55 -1.49
C ALA A 40 5.31 9.75 -2.82
N GLU A 41 6.25 10.07 -3.69
CA GLU A 41 6.48 9.35 -4.96
C GLU A 41 6.98 7.92 -4.73
N GLU A 42 7.92 7.72 -3.82
CA GLU A 42 8.39 6.39 -3.40
C GLU A 42 7.23 5.52 -2.89
N LYS A 43 6.36 6.09 -2.05
CA LYS A 43 5.20 5.38 -1.51
C LYS A 43 4.19 5.00 -2.61
N LEU A 44 3.98 5.88 -3.59
CA LEU A 44 3.14 5.60 -4.76
C LEU A 44 3.72 4.45 -5.58
N ALA A 45 5.02 4.49 -5.89
CA ALA A 45 5.69 3.41 -6.62
C ALA A 45 5.60 2.06 -5.88
N GLN A 46 5.75 2.07 -4.55
CA GLN A 46 5.58 0.87 -3.73
C GLN A 46 4.14 0.34 -3.79
N LEU A 47 3.13 1.20 -3.76
CA LEU A 47 1.72 0.79 -3.88
C LEU A 47 1.44 0.21 -5.26
N ASP A 48 1.92 0.85 -6.33
CA ASP A 48 1.75 0.37 -7.70
C ASP A 48 2.42 -1.00 -7.90
N ALA A 49 3.65 -1.20 -7.40
CA ALA A 49 4.33 -2.49 -7.44
C ALA A 49 3.59 -3.60 -6.65
N GLN A 50 2.96 -3.26 -5.52
CA GLN A 50 2.14 -4.20 -4.75
C GLN A 50 0.85 -4.58 -5.49
N ILE A 51 0.22 -3.61 -6.15
CA ILE A 51 -0.99 -3.82 -6.95
C ILE A 51 -0.68 -4.71 -8.17
N SER A 52 0.45 -4.50 -8.85
CA SER A 52 0.88 -5.35 -9.96
C SER A 52 1.18 -6.78 -9.50
N ARG A 53 1.95 -6.96 -8.41
CA ARG A 53 2.23 -8.31 -7.87
C ARG A 53 0.98 -9.08 -7.48
N LYS A 54 -0.04 -8.41 -6.94
CA LYS A 54 -1.34 -9.04 -6.62
C LYS A 54 -2.15 -9.42 -7.87
N GLN A 55 -1.94 -8.76 -9.00
CA GLN A 55 -2.59 -9.13 -10.26
C GLN A 55 -1.85 -10.27 -10.96
N GLU A 56 -0.52 -10.32 -10.84
CA GLU A 56 0.30 -11.39 -11.39
C GLU A 56 0.31 -12.67 -10.55
N SER A 57 -0.19 -12.62 -9.31
CA SER A 57 -0.21 -13.79 -8.44
C SER A 57 -1.15 -14.86 -9.00
N VAL A 58 -0.57 -15.97 -9.45
CA VAL A 58 -1.30 -17.17 -9.89
C VAL A 58 -1.79 -17.93 -8.67
N ASP A 59 -3.08 -18.27 -8.65
CA ASP A 59 -3.64 -19.16 -7.63
C ASP A 59 -3.12 -20.59 -7.86
N LEU A 60 -2.29 -21.08 -6.94
CA LEU A 60 -1.67 -22.40 -7.00
C LEU A 60 -2.55 -23.48 -6.36
N GLY A 61 -3.78 -23.16 -5.92
CA GLY A 61 -4.62 -24.06 -5.14
C GLY A 61 -4.02 -24.46 -3.79
N ILE A 62 -3.03 -23.71 -3.28
CA ILE A 62 -2.44 -23.97 -1.97
C ILE A 62 -3.45 -23.52 -0.90
N PRO A 63 -3.93 -24.44 -0.05
CA PRO A 63 -4.92 -24.09 0.96
C PRO A 63 -4.37 -23.04 1.91
N THR A 64 -5.19 -22.04 2.21
CA THR A 64 -4.84 -20.99 3.17
C THR A 64 -4.69 -21.57 4.57
N PHE A 65 -3.97 -20.85 5.43
CA PHE A 65 -3.81 -21.25 6.83
C PHE A 65 -5.16 -21.50 7.54
N ARG A 66 -6.19 -20.68 7.24
CA ARG A 66 -7.54 -20.89 7.79
C ARG A 66 -8.17 -22.20 7.33
N GLU A 67 -8.02 -22.56 6.07
CA GLU A 67 -8.55 -23.81 5.53
C GLU A 67 -7.84 -25.04 6.12
N ILE A 68 -6.52 -24.95 6.32
CA ILE A 68 -5.74 -26.00 6.98
C ILE A 68 -6.19 -26.18 8.43
N VAL A 69 -6.36 -25.08 9.18
CA VAL A 69 -6.85 -25.12 10.56
C VAL A 69 -8.26 -25.71 10.61
N ALA A 70 -9.18 -25.26 9.75
CA ALA A 70 -10.55 -25.76 9.68
C ALA A 70 -10.60 -27.28 9.36
N ARG A 71 -9.76 -27.75 8.43
CA ARG A 71 -9.63 -29.18 8.12
C ARG A 71 -9.10 -29.98 9.31
N THR A 72 -8.09 -29.45 10.00
CA THR A 72 -7.52 -30.12 11.18
C THR A 72 -8.53 -30.23 12.31
N THR A 73 -9.33 -29.19 12.57
CA THR A 73 -10.41 -29.24 13.58
C THR A 73 -11.54 -30.18 13.20
N ALA A 74 -11.88 -30.28 11.91
CA ALA A 74 -12.86 -31.23 11.42
C ALA A 74 -12.37 -32.69 11.57
N ALA A 75 -11.08 -32.95 11.30
CA ALA A 75 -10.49 -34.28 11.50
C ALA A 75 -10.37 -34.68 12.97
N ALA A 76 -10.26 -33.71 13.89
CA ALA A 76 -10.18 -33.96 15.33
C ALA A 76 -11.55 -34.14 16.02
N THR A 77 -12.66 -33.93 15.31
CA THR A 77 -14.01 -34.19 15.85
C THR A 77 -14.37 -35.65 15.57
N PRO A 78 -14.40 -36.56 16.58
CA PRO A 78 -14.77 -37.95 16.35
C PRO A 78 -16.25 -38.06 15.95
N PRO A 79 -16.63 -39.01 15.09
CA PRO A 79 -18.04 -39.26 14.81
C PRO A 79 -18.72 -39.71 16.11
N GLY A 80 -19.78 -39.01 16.51
CA GLY A 80 -20.59 -39.39 17.68
C GLY A 80 -21.21 -40.78 17.49
N PRO A 81 -21.38 -41.56 18.57
CA PRO A 81 -21.89 -42.93 18.47
C PRO A 81 -23.36 -42.94 18.00
N ALA A 82 -23.66 -43.93 17.17
CA ALA A 82 -24.98 -44.25 16.62
C ALA A 82 -25.98 -44.75 17.68
#